data_AF-A0A813G699-F1
#
_entry.id   AF-A0A813G699-F1
#
_cell.length_a   1.000
_cell.length_b   1.000
_cell.length_c   1.000
_cell.angle_alpha   90.00
_cell.angle_beta   90.00
_cell.angle_gamma   90.00
#
_symmetry.space_group_name_H-M   'P 1'
#
loop_
_entity.id
_entity.type
_entity.pdbx_description
1 polymer ?
#
loop_
_entity_poly.entity_id
_entity_poly.type
_entity_poly.pdbx_seq_one_letter_code
_entity_poly.pdbx_strand_id
1 'polypeptide(L)'
;VGYEGRLSVVSESRVHNDGIQRYLVQFTAGELSRADGVGFVFSQRLPCAKNIQRIVSIFVNQRGRICMRVFADIIRASAYTKPLEIGDWVEMAVDLQKQVVTFNIWSRTPSGWPPTSGKPASTAEFVFGNKLGKLNQ
;
A
#
# COMPACT_ATOMS: atom_id res chain seq x y z
N VAL A 1 3.68 23.08 7.70
CA VAL A 1 3.22 21.93 8.52
C VAL A 1 3.52 20.67 7.71
N GLY A 2 4.56 19.93 8.12
CA GLY A 2 5.07 18.77 7.39
C GLY A 2 4.29 17.48 7.70
N TYR A 3 4.89 16.34 7.39
CA TYR A 3 4.34 15.00 7.66
C TYR A 3 4.65 14.46 9.06
N GLU A 4 5.10 15.31 9.97
CA GLU A 4 5.62 14.93 11.28
C GLU A 4 4.62 14.07 12.07
N GLY A 5 5.04 12.85 12.40
CA GLY A 5 4.22 11.85 13.11
C GLY A 5 3.07 11.21 12.31
N ARG A 6 2.91 11.51 11.01
CA ARG A 6 1.75 11.07 10.19
C ARG A 6 2.11 10.23 8.97
N LEU A 7 3.38 10.20 8.59
CA LEU A 7 3.84 9.46 7.42
C LEU A 7 5.22 8.85 7.67
N SER A 8 5.31 7.55 7.46
CA SER A 8 6.57 6.84 7.33
C SER A 8 6.78 6.53 5.85
N VAL A 9 7.95 6.88 5.30
CA VAL A 9 8.27 6.64 3.89
C VAL A 9 9.58 5.89 3.77
N VAL A 10 9.57 4.84 2.96
CA VAL A 10 10.78 4.20 2.44
C VAL A 10 10.94 4.66 1.01
N SER A 11 12.09 5.24 0.67
CA SER A 11 12.39 5.74 -0.67
C SER A 11 13.70 5.14 -1.19
N GLU A 12 13.75 4.93 -2.49
CA GLU A 12 14.93 4.40 -3.17
C GLU A 12 15.56 5.48 -4.07
N SER A 13 16.83 5.28 -4.46
CA SER A 13 17.57 6.22 -5.30
C SER A 13 17.11 6.22 -6.76
N ARG A 14 16.33 5.21 -7.17
CA ARG A 14 15.82 5.02 -8.53
C ARG A 14 14.37 4.58 -8.50
N VAL A 15 13.62 4.96 -9.52
CA VAL A 15 12.27 4.42 -9.76
C VAL A 15 12.42 3.16 -10.60
N HIS A 16 11.96 2.04 -10.05
CA HIS A 16 11.90 0.77 -10.77
C HIS A 16 10.70 0.76 -11.72
N ASN A 17 10.88 0.18 -12.91
CA ASN A 17 9.82 0.06 -13.92
C ASN A 17 9.48 -1.40 -14.23
N ASP A 18 10.15 -2.35 -13.59
CA ASP A 18 9.99 -3.78 -13.79
C ASP A 18 10.24 -4.57 -12.48
N GLY A 19 10.02 -5.88 -12.55
CA GLY A 19 10.21 -6.78 -11.43
C GLY A 19 9.10 -6.68 -10.37
N ILE A 20 9.38 -7.28 -9.21
CA ILE A 20 8.44 -7.36 -8.08
C ILE A 20 9.07 -6.66 -6.88
N GLN A 21 8.43 -5.60 -6.42
CA GLN A 21 8.81 -4.89 -5.20
C GLN A 21 7.99 -5.43 -4.03
N ARG A 22 8.65 -5.76 -2.92
CA ARG A 22 7.99 -6.42 -1.79
C ARG A 22 8.36 -5.77 -0.48
N TYR A 23 7.35 -5.31 0.24
CA TYR A 23 7.51 -4.68 1.55
C TYR A 23 6.61 -5.38 2.56
N LEU A 24 7.09 -5.44 3.80
CA LEU A 24 6.36 -6.04 4.91
C LEU A 24 6.39 -5.06 6.08
N VAL A 25 5.22 -4.63 6.53
CA VAL A 25 5.06 -3.57 7.55
C VAL A 25 4.17 -4.08 8.67
N GLN A 26 4.54 -3.81 9.93
CA GLN A 26 3.71 -4.14 11.09
C GLN A 26 3.21 -2.89 11.79
N PHE A 27 1.94 -2.89 12.19
CA PHE A 27 1.42 -1.93 13.16
C PHE A 27 1.61 -2.48 14.56
N THR A 28 2.69 -2.14 15.26
CA THR A 28 3.09 -2.84 16.49
C THR A 28 2.32 -2.43 17.74
N ALA A 29 1.89 -1.17 17.83
CA ALA A 29 1.24 -0.60 19.01
C ALA A 29 0.42 0.66 18.66
N GLY A 30 -0.30 1.19 19.64
CA GLY A 30 -1.11 2.41 19.50
C GLY A 30 -2.51 2.13 19.00
N GLU A 31 -3.09 3.09 18.27
CA GLU A 31 -4.43 3.00 17.69
C GLU A 31 -4.37 3.25 16.18
N LEU A 32 -5.15 2.47 15.42
CA LEU A 32 -5.33 2.72 13.98
C LEU A 32 -6.55 3.62 13.76
N SER A 33 -6.30 4.79 13.19
CA SER A 33 -7.31 5.68 12.68
C SER A 33 -7.84 5.19 11.32
N ARG A 34 -8.95 5.79 10.88
CA ARG A 34 -9.53 5.54 9.54
C ARG A 34 -8.63 5.99 8.39
N ALA A 35 -7.65 6.84 8.67
CA ALA A 35 -6.71 7.38 7.69
C ALA A 35 -5.45 6.49 7.55
N ASP A 36 -5.24 5.55 8.46
CA ASP A 36 -4.07 4.68 8.43
C ASP A 36 -4.19 3.62 7.33
N GLY A 37 -3.02 3.21 6.83
CA GLY A 37 -2.92 2.29 5.72
C GLY A 37 -1.48 2.10 5.26
N VAL A 38 -1.30 1.25 4.27
CA VAL A 38 -0.02 0.96 3.64
C VAL A 38 -0.20 1.10 2.13
N GLY A 39 0.77 1.72 1.46
CA GLY A 39 0.67 1.94 0.03
C GLY A 39 2.00 2.17 -0.66
N PHE A 40 1.92 2.09 -1.98
CA PHE A 40 3.00 2.32 -2.92
C PHE A 40 2.74 3.60 -3.70
N VAL A 41 3.73 4.47 -3.79
CA VAL A 41 3.63 5.76 -4.50
C VAL A 41 4.43 5.68 -5.79
N PHE A 42 3.77 5.97 -6.91
CA PHE A 42 4.38 6.05 -8.24
C PHE A 42 4.79 7.50 -8.51
N SER A 43 5.92 7.93 -7.93
CA SER A 43 6.45 9.27 -8.18
C SER A 43 7.96 9.33 -8.00
N GLN A 44 8.61 10.17 -8.79
CA GLN A 44 10.02 10.52 -8.60
C GLN A 44 10.24 11.49 -7.43
N ARG A 45 9.19 12.21 -7.01
CA ARG A 45 9.24 13.18 -5.91
C ARG A 45 7.99 13.08 -5.06
N LEU A 46 8.15 13.01 -3.74
CA LEU A 46 7.02 13.13 -2.83
C LEU A 46 6.53 14.59 -2.86
N PRO A 47 5.25 14.85 -3.13
CA PRO A 47 4.74 16.21 -3.05
C PRO A 47 4.74 16.71 -1.61
N CYS A 48 4.84 18.03 -1.48
CA CYS A 48 4.60 18.72 -0.21
C CYS A 48 3.26 18.28 0.41
N ALA A 49 3.17 18.21 1.75
CA ALA A 49 2.00 17.70 2.48
C ALA A 49 0.65 18.31 2.05
N LYS A 50 0.63 19.56 1.57
CA LYS A 50 -0.58 20.23 1.05
C LYS A 50 -1.08 19.63 -0.27
N ASN A 51 -0.24 18.89 -1.00
CA ASN A 51 -0.47 18.37 -2.34
C ASN A 51 -0.49 16.83 -2.39
N ILE A 52 -0.69 16.14 -1.26
CA ILE A 52 -0.73 14.67 -1.25
C ILE A 52 -1.86 14.11 -2.12
N GLN A 53 -2.91 14.89 -2.35
CA GLN A 53 -3.96 14.55 -3.31
C GLN A 53 -3.48 14.49 -4.77
N ARG A 54 -2.26 14.96 -5.07
CA ARG A 54 -1.68 14.90 -6.43
C ARG A 54 -0.77 13.69 -6.66
N ILE A 55 -0.64 12.79 -5.67
CA ILE A 55 0.15 11.57 -5.88
C ILE A 55 -0.60 10.58 -6.75
N VAL A 56 0.16 9.80 -7.50
CA VAL A 56 -0.30 8.51 -8.03
C VAL A 56 0.13 7.44 -7.03
N SER A 57 -0.80 6.70 -6.46
CA SER A 57 -0.50 5.71 -5.43
C SER A 57 -1.53 4.60 -5.40
N ILE A 58 -1.15 3.41 -4.97
CA ILE A 58 -2.08 2.35 -4.60
C ILE A 58 -1.89 2.01 -3.14
N PHE A 59 -2.98 1.90 -2.38
CA PHE A 59 -2.91 1.69 -0.95
C PHE A 59 -4.08 0.84 -0.45
N VAL A 60 -3.85 0.11 0.63
CA VAL A 60 -4.88 -0.49 1.47
C VAL A 60 -5.07 0.39 2.71
N ASN A 61 -6.31 0.68 3.08
CA ASN A 61 -6.60 1.42 4.31
C ASN A 61 -6.92 0.49 5.48
N GLN A 62 -7.09 1.07 6.68
CA GLN A 62 -7.44 0.37 7.91
C GLN A 62 -8.68 -0.53 7.77
N ARG A 63 -9.64 -0.20 6.90
CA ARG A 63 -10.83 -1.03 6.67
C ARG A 63 -10.62 -2.18 5.67
N GLY A 64 -9.39 -2.38 5.20
CA GLY A 64 -9.03 -3.40 4.20
C GLY A 64 -9.41 -3.02 2.76
N ARG A 65 -9.79 -1.76 2.50
CA ARG A 65 -10.18 -1.32 1.15
C ARG A 65 -8.94 -0.92 0.36
N ILE A 66 -8.78 -1.52 -0.82
CA ILE A 66 -7.72 -1.15 -1.75
C ILE A 66 -8.22 -0.01 -2.64
N CYS A 67 -7.45 1.07 -2.70
CA CYS A 67 -7.72 2.22 -3.53
C CYS A 67 -6.48 2.56 -4.35
N MET A 68 -6.70 2.97 -5.59
CA MET A 68 -5.72 3.68 -6.39
C MET A 68 -6.11 5.15 -6.45
N ARG A 69 -5.19 6.01 -6.06
CA ARG A 69 -5.28 7.45 -6.29
C ARG A 69 -4.55 7.79 -7.56
N VAL A 70 -5.20 8.57 -8.40
CA VAL A 70 -4.64 9.16 -9.61
C VAL A 70 -4.99 10.64 -9.59
N PHE A 71 -4.12 11.44 -8.99
CA PHE A 71 -4.42 12.84 -8.69
C PHE A 71 -5.74 12.95 -7.87
N ALA A 72 -6.67 13.78 -8.34
CA ALA A 72 -7.97 13.98 -7.69
C ALA A 72 -8.84 12.71 -7.67
N ASP A 73 -8.62 11.78 -8.60
CA ASP A 73 -9.46 10.61 -8.77
C ASP A 73 -9.07 9.48 -7.81
N ILE A 74 -10.09 8.78 -7.31
CA ILE A 74 -9.94 7.59 -6.49
C ILE A 74 -10.70 6.45 -7.14
N ILE A 75 -9.95 5.40 -7.52
CA ILE A 75 -10.47 4.16 -8.05
C ILE A 75 -10.44 3.14 -6.92
N ARG A 76 -11.56 2.48 -6.65
CA ARG A 76 -11.66 1.45 -5.62
C ARG A 76 -11.61 0.07 -6.25
N ALA A 77 -10.84 -0.83 -5.64
CA ALA A 77 -10.92 -2.24 -5.96
C ALA A 77 -12.29 -2.79 -5.55
N SER A 78 -12.78 -3.80 -6.27
CA SER A 78 -13.91 -4.61 -5.82
C SER A 78 -13.50 -5.57 -4.71
N ALA A 79 -12.26 -6.06 -4.75
CA ALA A 79 -11.66 -6.90 -3.71
C ALA A 79 -11.25 -6.07 -2.48
N TYR A 80 -11.32 -6.70 -1.32
CA TYR A 80 -10.94 -6.12 -0.03
C TYR A 80 -10.29 -7.18 0.84
N THR A 81 -9.38 -6.75 1.71
CA THR A 81 -8.83 -7.60 2.76
C THR A 81 -9.72 -7.53 4.01
N LYS A 82 -9.39 -8.32 5.04
CA LYS A 82 -9.88 -8.06 6.40
C LYS A 82 -9.47 -6.64 6.84
N PRO A 83 -10.23 -6.01 7.76
CA PRO A 83 -9.77 -4.81 8.45
C PRO A 83 -8.42 -5.04 9.14
N LEU A 84 -7.58 -4.01 9.09
CA LEU A 84 -6.26 -4.00 9.72
C LEU A 84 -6.42 -3.78 11.22
N GLU A 85 -5.66 -4.55 11.98
CA GLU A 85 -5.63 -4.52 13.44
C GLU A 85 -4.20 -4.31 13.93
N ILE A 86 -4.05 -3.80 15.15
CA ILE A 86 -2.75 -3.70 15.80
C ILE A 86 -2.19 -5.11 15.98
N GLY A 87 -0.94 -5.28 15.56
CA GLY A 87 -0.19 -6.53 15.53
C GLY A 87 -0.15 -7.20 14.17
N ASP A 88 -1.06 -6.85 13.25
CA ASP A 88 -1.04 -7.39 11.89
C ASP A 88 0.20 -6.96 11.13
N TRP A 89 0.65 -7.86 10.26
CA TRP A 89 1.59 -7.55 9.20
C TRP A 89 0.87 -7.36 7.88
N VAL A 90 1.21 -6.27 7.19
CA VAL A 90 0.78 -5.98 5.84
C VAL A 90 1.95 -6.23 4.90
N GLU A 91 1.86 -7.31 4.13
CA GLU A 91 2.73 -7.53 2.99
C GLU A 91 2.12 -6.84 1.78
N MET A 92 2.92 -6.01 1.12
CA MET A 92 2.57 -5.37 -0.14
C MET A 92 3.55 -5.87 -1.20
N ALA A 93 3.05 -6.63 -2.16
CA ALA A 93 3.81 -7.11 -3.32
C ALA A 93 3.31 -6.39 -4.57
N VAL A 94 4.17 -5.59 -5.19
CA VAL A 94 3.88 -4.81 -6.40
C VAL A 94 4.63 -5.44 -7.57
N ASP A 95 3.91 -6.14 -8.44
CA ASP A 95 4.44 -6.64 -9.70
C ASP A 95 4.29 -5.54 -10.76
N LEU A 96 5.42 -4.87 -11.08
CA LEU A 96 5.45 -3.76 -12.02
C LEU A 96 5.33 -4.21 -13.48
N GLN A 97 5.67 -5.48 -13.76
CA GLN A 97 5.58 -6.06 -15.09
C GLN A 97 4.14 -6.46 -15.43
N LYS A 98 3.47 -7.19 -14.52
CA LYS A 98 2.05 -7.56 -14.68
C LYS A 98 1.11 -6.42 -14.29
N GLN A 99 1.63 -5.38 -13.65
CA GLN A 99 0.89 -4.22 -13.18
C GLN A 99 -0.24 -4.61 -12.21
N VAL A 100 0.11 -5.46 -11.24
CA VAL A 100 -0.77 -5.96 -10.18
C VAL A 100 -0.13 -5.70 -8.83
N VAL A 101 -0.93 -5.25 -7.87
CA VAL A 101 -0.53 -5.23 -6.46
C VAL A 101 -1.34 -6.25 -5.68
N THR A 102 -0.67 -7.00 -4.82
CA THR A 102 -1.26 -7.95 -3.89
C THR A 102 -0.98 -7.47 -2.47
N PHE A 103 -2.03 -7.37 -1.67
CA PHE A 103 -1.94 -7.13 -0.24
C PHE A 103 -2.26 -8.42 0.51
N ASN A 104 -1.32 -8.91 1.31
CA ASN A 104 -1.53 -10.03 2.22
C ASN A 104 -1.48 -9.53 3.67
N ILE A 105 -2.51 -9.87 4.43
CA ILE A 105 -2.59 -9.57 5.86
C ILE A 105 -2.26 -10.83 6.63
N TRP A 106 -1.19 -10.77 7.41
CA TRP A 106 -0.76 -11.86 8.28
C TRP A 106 -1.08 -11.48 9.72
N SER A 107 -1.78 -12.36 10.40
CA SER A 107 -2.11 -12.16 11.81
C SER A 107 -0.84 -12.04 12.66
N ARG A 108 -0.96 -11.31 13.77
CA ARG A 108 0.09 -11.24 14.79
C ARG A 108 0.57 -12.63 15.20
N THR A 109 1.88 -12.83 15.20
CA THR A 109 2.51 -14.03 15.73
C THR A 109 3.28 -13.75 17.01
N PRO A 110 3.43 -14.75 17.91
CA PRO A 110 4.26 -14.60 19.12
C PRO A 110 5.73 -14.32 18.81
N SER A 111 6.24 -14.83 17.69
CA SER A 111 7.62 -14.66 17.23
C SER A 111 7.93 -13.24 16.72
N GLY A 112 6.92 -12.36 16.65
CA GLY A 112 7.07 -11.04 16.05
C GLY A 112 6.98 -11.08 14.53
N TRP A 113 7.64 -12.03 13.85
CA TRP A 113 7.63 -12.16 12.38
C TRP A 113 6.53 -13.10 11.85
N PRO A 114 5.84 -12.79 10.74
CA PRO A 114 4.82 -13.65 10.19
C PRO A 114 5.45 -14.81 9.39
N PRO A 115 4.82 -16.00 9.36
CA PRO A 115 5.27 -17.12 8.54
C PRO A 115 4.90 -16.84 7.08
N THR A 116 5.74 -16.09 6.36
CA THR A 116 5.50 -15.67 4.97
C THR A 116 5.42 -16.83 3.96
N SER A 117 5.76 -18.05 4.38
CA SER A 117 5.56 -19.29 3.62
C SER A 117 4.18 -19.93 3.80
N GLY A 118 3.39 -19.45 4.77
CA GLY A 118 2.05 -19.95 5.07
C GLY A 118 0.94 -19.30 4.25
N LYS A 119 -0.31 -19.49 4.68
CA LYS A 119 -1.46 -18.81 4.11
C LYS A 119 -1.73 -17.51 4.87
N PRO A 120 -1.84 -16.35 4.20
CA PRO A 120 -2.28 -15.11 4.82
C PRO A 120 -3.68 -15.26 5.45
N ALA A 121 -3.94 -14.49 6.50
CA ALA A 121 -5.29 -14.39 7.07
C ALA A 121 -6.26 -13.74 6.09
N SER A 122 -5.77 -12.85 5.23
CA SER A 122 -6.54 -12.25 4.15
C SER A 122 -5.65 -11.82 2.99
N THR A 123 -6.13 -11.98 1.77
CA THR A 123 -5.43 -11.57 0.55
C THR A 123 -6.40 -10.84 -0.37
N ALA A 124 -5.95 -9.74 -0.98
CA ALA A 124 -6.68 -9.10 -2.06
C ALA A 124 -5.72 -8.49 -3.08
N GLU A 125 -6.16 -8.49 -4.33
CA GLU A 125 -5.37 -8.02 -5.47
C GLU A 125 -6.05 -6.86 -6.17
N PHE A 126 -5.24 -6.02 -6.81
CA PHE A 126 -5.70 -4.92 -7.64
C PHE A 126 -4.84 -4.78 -8.89
N VAL A 127 -5.46 -5.01 -10.05
CA VAL A 127 -4.84 -4.81 -11.37
C VAL A 127 -4.90 -3.33 -11.72
N PHE A 128 -3.74 -2.69 -11.84
CA PHE A 128 -3.62 -1.24 -12.03
C PHE A 128 -3.14 -0.83 -13.43
N GLY A 129 -2.69 -1.78 -14.25
CA GLY A 129 -2.09 -1.48 -15.55
C GLY A 129 -2.97 -0.64 -16.49
N ASN A 130 -4.21 -1.09 -16.68
CA ASN A 130 -5.20 -0.39 -17.49
C ASN A 130 -5.58 1.01 -16.96
N LYS A 131 -5.22 1.31 -15.71
CA LYS A 131 -5.52 2.58 -15.03
C LYS A 131 -4.35 3.56 -15.11
N LEU A 132 -3.11 3.06 -15.05
CA LEU A 132 -1.90 3.86 -15.29
C LEU A 132 -1.77 4.26 -16.77
N GLY A 133 -2.14 3.41 -17.72
CA GLY A 133 -2.03 3.72 -19.16
C GLY A 133 -2.81 4.96 -19.60
N LYS A 134 -3.85 5.35 -18.86
CA LYS A 134 -4.64 6.57 -19.09
C LYS A 134 -3.95 7.86 -18.63
N LEU A 135 -2.80 7.78 -17.94
CA LEU A 135 -2.03 8.93 -17.46
C LEU A 135 -0.98 9.42 -18.45
N ASN A 136 -0.57 8.55 -19.38
CA ASN A 136 0.45 8.84 -20.39
C ASN A 136 -0.17 9.26 -21.75
N GLN A 137 -1.48 9.53 -21.79
CA GLN A 137 -2.21 10.13 -22.92
C GLN A 137 -2.73 11.49 -22.48
#